data_AF-A0A3L7RWB9-F1
#
_entry.id   AF-A0A3L7RWB9-F1
#
_cell.length_a   1.000
_cell.length_b   1.000
_cell.length_c   1.000
_cell.angle_alpha   90.00
_cell.angle_beta   90.00
_cell.angle_gamma   90.00
#
_symmetry.space_group_name_H-M   'P 1'
#
loop_
_entity.id
_entity.type
_entity.pdbx_description
1 polymer ?
#
loop_
_entity_poly.entity_id
_entity_poly.type
_entity_poly.pdbx_seq_one_letter_code
_entity_poly.pdbx_strand_id
1 'polypeptide(L)'
;MAGPRHSWQCVLELNSARQILKGSSDKFGAAIGRAADLRIGTEFIHNEHIDITSSSSERIREVAEFGVTYRITNSWSAGVMSLRQPIELPTGFGPRPSMSFFLYNQDGTQGIARPFLDGTPAVGQRGAAIAEAPADMPKYHVENAWDAETNAPSHNFVYDFDVFRFCVRDDWQQVLNHSSDGTVLSGSLEDLIEAFSAGCSIKLGIAGLCDSLTNPGEDSIDHEVFVQGGSAYYYMEQKLFMIGTHPVVRIRPAVPMRYSSDAWDFGWLMIRTDGHTVYRRCDPHTLHFTDHVSQHGIRWFVR
;
A
#
# COMPACT_ATOMS: atom_id res chain seq x y z
N MET A 1 -37.10 -2.45 5.18
CA MET A 1 -36.02 -2.10 6.13
C MET A 1 -34.71 -2.36 5.42
N ALA A 2 -33.90 -1.32 5.17
CA ALA A 2 -32.56 -1.51 4.64
C ALA A 2 -31.71 -2.17 5.74
N GLY A 3 -31.07 -3.31 5.45
CA GLY A 3 -30.14 -3.95 6.38
C GLY A 3 -28.98 -3.02 6.78
N PRO A 4 -28.12 -3.42 7.73
CA PRO A 4 -26.96 -2.61 8.09
C PRO A 4 -26.15 -2.39 6.82
N ARG A 5 -26.03 -1.13 6.38
CA ARG A 5 -25.09 -0.80 5.29
C ARG A 5 -23.71 -1.22 5.78
N HIS A 6 -23.07 -2.14 5.07
CA HIS A 6 -21.64 -2.45 5.20
C HIS A 6 -20.83 -1.19 4.85
N SER A 7 -20.82 -0.23 5.77
CA SER A 7 -20.51 1.17 5.47
C SER A 7 -19.07 1.50 5.80
N TRP A 8 -18.40 2.12 4.83
CA TRP A 8 -17.15 2.85 5.07
C TRP A 8 -17.28 3.80 6.25
N GLN A 9 -16.31 3.78 7.15
CA GLN A 9 -16.26 4.62 8.34
C GLN A 9 -14.95 5.42 8.39
N CYS A 10 -15.04 6.73 8.57
CA CYS A 10 -13.87 7.55 8.93
C CYS A 10 -13.46 7.25 10.38
N VAL A 11 -12.29 6.65 10.56
CA VAL A 11 -11.76 6.22 11.87
C VAL A 11 -10.62 7.09 12.39
N LEU A 12 -10.05 7.93 11.52
CA LEU A 12 -9.07 8.95 11.85
C LEU A 12 -9.23 10.13 10.88
N GLU A 13 -9.30 11.34 11.44
CA GLU A 13 -9.35 12.59 10.68
C GLU A 13 -8.28 13.55 11.21
N LEU A 14 -7.49 14.14 10.31
CA LEU A 14 -6.43 15.10 10.63
C LEU A 14 -6.72 16.46 9.96
N ASN A 15 -6.27 17.56 10.57
CA ASN A 15 -6.23 18.88 9.95
C ASN A 15 -4.92 19.12 9.17
N SER A 16 -4.76 20.32 8.61
CA SER A 16 -3.54 20.74 7.90
C SER A 16 -2.27 20.75 8.75
N ALA A 17 -2.40 20.96 10.06
CA ALA A 17 -1.28 20.80 11.01
C ALA A 17 -1.04 19.33 11.41
N ARG A 18 -1.72 18.38 10.75
CA ARG A 18 -1.70 16.93 11.04
C ARG A 18 -2.13 16.58 12.47
N GLN A 19 -2.88 17.47 13.12
CA GLN A 19 -3.49 17.21 14.43
C GLN A 19 -4.78 16.42 14.26
N ILE A 20 -5.05 15.50 15.17
CA ILE A 20 -6.27 14.69 15.17
C ILE A 20 -7.48 15.58 15.44
N LEU A 21 -8.38 15.66 14.46
CA LEU A 21 -9.70 16.28 14.61
C LEU A 21 -10.73 15.29 15.17
N LYS A 22 -10.65 14.03 14.73
CA LYS A 22 -11.60 12.97 15.12
C LYS A 22 -10.95 11.60 15.02
N GLY A 23 -11.42 10.67 15.84
CA GLY A 23 -10.96 9.29 15.80
C GLY A 23 -9.61 9.14 16.50
N SER A 24 -8.79 8.18 16.04
CA SER A 24 -7.51 7.88 16.68
C SER A 24 -6.69 6.94 15.80
N SER A 25 -5.36 7.07 15.86
CA SER A 25 -4.43 6.15 15.20
C SER A 25 -4.62 4.70 15.67
N ASP A 26 -4.95 4.46 16.94
CA ASP A 26 -5.23 3.11 17.46
C ASP A 26 -6.42 2.43 16.76
N LYS A 27 -7.53 3.17 16.58
CA LYS A 27 -8.70 2.66 15.85
C LYS A 27 -8.37 2.36 14.39
N PHE A 28 -7.57 3.23 13.76
CA PHE A 28 -7.10 3.01 12.40
C PHE A 28 -6.23 1.75 12.32
N GLY A 29 -5.22 1.63 13.18
CA GLY A 29 -4.32 0.48 13.20
C GLY A 29 -5.02 -0.84 13.55
N ALA A 30 -6.01 -0.81 14.44
CA ALA A 30 -6.82 -1.99 14.74
C ALA A 30 -7.66 -2.45 13.54
N ALA A 31 -8.22 -1.52 12.76
CA ALA A 31 -8.95 -1.84 11.54
C ALA A 31 -8.02 -2.42 10.46
N ILE A 32 -6.85 -1.80 10.24
CA ILE A 32 -5.84 -2.36 9.31
C ILE A 32 -5.40 -3.75 9.76
N GLY A 33 -5.21 -3.98 11.06
CA GLY A 33 -4.89 -5.29 11.63
C GLY A 33 -5.98 -6.37 11.43
N ARG A 34 -7.21 -5.98 11.06
CA ARG A 34 -8.30 -6.87 10.63
C ARG A 34 -8.46 -6.94 9.11
N ALA A 35 -7.42 -6.51 8.38
CA ALA A 35 -7.39 -6.45 6.93
C ALA A 35 -8.45 -5.51 6.32
N ALA A 36 -8.90 -4.48 7.05
CA ALA A 36 -9.87 -3.53 6.50
C ALA A 36 -9.40 -2.92 5.17
N ASP A 37 -10.34 -2.63 4.27
CA ASP A 37 -10.03 -1.84 3.07
C ASP A 37 -9.83 -0.39 3.46
N LEU A 38 -8.95 0.31 2.74
CA LEU A 38 -8.57 1.69 3.05
C LEU A 38 -8.86 2.61 1.87
N ARG A 39 -9.54 3.71 2.18
CA ARG A 39 -9.63 4.90 1.34
C ARG A 39 -9.20 6.11 2.15
N ILE A 40 -8.37 6.96 1.56
CA ILE A 40 -7.99 8.22 2.18
C ILE A 40 -8.61 9.34 1.37
N GLY A 41 -9.40 10.17 2.05
CA GLY A 41 -9.95 11.39 1.51
C GLY A 41 -9.09 12.58 1.88
N THR A 42 -8.85 13.48 0.94
CA THR A 42 -8.16 14.76 1.16
C THR A 42 -9.05 15.91 0.71
N GLU A 43 -8.89 17.07 1.34
CA GLU A 43 -9.54 18.31 0.93
C GLU A 43 -8.50 19.42 0.74
N PHE A 44 -8.61 20.19 -0.34
CA PHE A 44 -7.67 21.25 -0.71
C PHE A 44 -8.31 22.22 -1.71
N ILE A 45 -7.61 23.32 -2.02
CA ILE A 45 -8.02 24.29 -3.03
C ILE A 45 -7.40 23.94 -4.40
N HIS A 46 -8.21 24.00 -5.46
CA HIS A 46 -7.83 23.61 -6.82
C HIS A 46 -6.54 24.28 -7.31
N ASN A 47 -6.44 25.61 -7.22
CA ASN A 47 -5.27 26.37 -7.63
C ASN A 47 -4.12 26.45 -6.61
N GLU A 48 -4.19 25.67 -5.53
CA GLU A 48 -3.04 25.42 -4.66
C GLU A 48 -2.36 24.08 -4.97
N HIS A 49 -3.08 23.15 -5.61
CA HIS A 49 -2.64 21.75 -5.76
C HIS A 49 -2.68 21.20 -7.19
N ILE A 50 -3.79 21.38 -7.91
CA ILE A 50 -4.06 20.69 -9.18
C ILE A 50 -3.56 21.51 -10.36
N ASP A 51 -4.01 22.76 -10.47
CA ASP A 51 -3.58 23.70 -11.50
C ASP A 51 -3.34 25.06 -10.86
N ILE A 52 -2.11 25.29 -10.46
CA ILE A 52 -1.64 26.51 -9.81
C ILE A 52 -1.74 27.77 -10.69
N THR A 53 -1.94 27.60 -12.00
CA THR A 53 -2.13 28.71 -12.93
C THR A 53 -3.60 29.09 -13.10
N SER A 54 -4.51 28.24 -12.61
CA SER A 54 -5.95 28.46 -12.64
C SER A 54 -6.39 29.58 -11.69
N SER A 55 -7.41 30.32 -12.11
CA SER A 55 -8.10 31.27 -11.22
C SER A 55 -9.11 30.59 -10.28
N SER A 56 -9.34 29.28 -10.43
CA SER A 56 -10.30 28.55 -9.61
C SER A 56 -9.75 28.26 -8.22
N SER A 57 -10.31 28.94 -7.23
CA SER A 57 -10.09 28.66 -5.80
C SER A 57 -11.14 27.68 -5.23
N GLU A 58 -11.66 26.78 -6.06
CA GLU A 58 -12.67 25.81 -5.63
C GLU A 58 -12.08 24.79 -4.65
N ARG A 59 -12.84 24.45 -3.60
CA ARG A 59 -12.47 23.39 -2.67
C ARG A 59 -12.78 22.03 -3.30
N ILE A 60 -11.74 21.24 -3.48
CA ILE A 60 -11.79 19.88 -3.99
C ILE A 60 -11.84 18.89 -2.84
N ARG A 61 -12.59 17.81 -3.06
CA ARG A 61 -12.52 16.59 -2.26
C ARG A 61 -12.04 15.45 -3.14
N GLU A 62 -10.84 14.95 -2.86
CA GLU A 62 -10.31 13.75 -3.48
C GLU A 62 -10.52 12.56 -2.54
N VAL A 63 -10.78 11.38 -3.12
CA VAL A 63 -10.78 10.11 -2.39
C VAL A 63 -10.01 9.09 -3.22
N ALA A 64 -8.96 8.54 -2.64
CA ALA A 64 -8.13 7.54 -3.29
C ALA A 64 -8.17 6.19 -2.55
N GLU A 65 -7.97 5.12 -3.31
CA GLU A 65 -7.95 3.75 -2.82
C GLU A 65 -6.52 3.27 -2.55
N PHE A 66 -6.31 2.63 -1.41
CA PHE A 66 -5.03 2.11 -0.96
C PHE A 66 -5.13 0.59 -0.84
N GLY A 67 -4.85 -0.10 -1.95
CA GLY A 67 -5.01 -1.55 -2.09
C GLY A 67 -3.99 -2.39 -1.31
N VAL A 68 -2.88 -1.77 -0.89
CA VAL A 68 -1.87 -2.39 -0.02
C VAL A 68 -1.84 -1.61 1.29
N THR A 69 -1.93 -2.30 2.42
CA THR A 69 -1.86 -1.66 3.75
C THR A 69 -0.84 -2.36 4.64
N TYR A 70 -0.26 -1.59 5.54
CA TYR A 70 0.79 -2.04 6.45
C TYR A 70 0.36 -1.86 7.89
N ARG A 71 0.74 -2.83 8.72
CA ARG A 71 0.79 -2.69 10.16
C ARG A 71 2.20 -2.99 10.62
N ILE A 72 2.87 -2.01 11.24
CA ILE A 72 4.23 -2.11 11.75
C ILE A 72 4.18 -2.09 13.28
N THR A 73 4.87 -3.04 13.93
CA THR A 73 5.01 -3.17 15.41
C THR A 73 3.70 -3.04 16.19
N ASN A 74 2.57 -3.40 15.58
CA ASN A 74 1.21 -3.17 16.09
C ASN A 74 0.83 -1.72 16.43
N SER A 75 1.71 -0.73 16.19
CA SER A 75 1.58 0.67 16.63
C SER A 75 1.53 1.68 15.49
N TRP A 76 1.89 1.26 14.28
CA TRP A 76 1.91 2.12 13.11
C TRP A 76 1.17 1.50 11.94
N SER A 77 0.43 2.34 11.21
CA SER A 77 -0.27 1.93 10.01
C SER A 77 -0.07 2.90 8.86
N ALA A 78 -0.04 2.34 7.66
CA ALA A 78 0.09 3.08 6.43
C ALA A 78 -0.67 2.39 5.29
N GLY A 79 -0.98 3.15 4.25
CA GLY A 79 -1.55 2.65 3.00
C GLY A 79 -0.65 3.00 1.82
N VAL A 80 -0.61 2.11 0.83
CA VAL A 80 0.06 2.32 -0.45
C VAL A 80 -0.91 2.09 -1.62
N MET A 81 -0.94 3.04 -2.55
CA MET A 81 -1.64 2.86 -3.83
C MET A 81 -0.82 1.94 -4.74
N SER A 82 -1.41 0.88 -5.28
CA SER A 82 -0.71 -0.08 -6.16
C SER A 82 -1.17 -0.06 -7.62
N LEU A 83 -2.22 0.69 -7.95
CA LEU A 83 -2.87 0.69 -9.28
C LEU A 83 -2.96 2.06 -9.95
N ARG A 84 -2.45 3.12 -9.33
CA ARG A 84 -2.58 4.49 -9.85
C ARG A 84 -1.56 4.76 -10.96
N GLN A 85 -2.05 5.19 -12.12
CA GLN A 85 -1.24 5.92 -13.10
C GLN A 85 -1.45 7.43 -12.92
N PRO A 86 -0.44 8.28 -13.24
CA PRO A 86 -0.61 9.72 -13.16
C PRO A 86 -1.61 10.21 -14.19
N ILE A 87 -2.65 10.90 -13.74
CA ILE A 87 -3.60 11.62 -14.58
C ILE A 87 -3.18 13.09 -14.69
N GLU A 88 -3.32 13.66 -15.88
CA GLU A 88 -3.14 15.08 -16.16
C GLU A 88 -4.53 15.64 -16.46
N LEU A 89 -5.08 16.40 -15.52
CA LEU A 89 -6.42 16.95 -15.66
C LEU A 89 -6.37 18.21 -16.55
N PRO A 90 -7.40 18.45 -17.39
CA PRO A 90 -8.56 17.59 -17.67
C PRO A 90 -8.34 16.63 -18.85
N THR A 91 -7.12 16.49 -19.37
CA THR A 91 -6.83 16.05 -20.74
C THR A 91 -6.53 14.55 -20.87
N GLY A 92 -5.94 13.90 -19.87
CA GLY A 92 -5.59 12.49 -19.98
C GLY A 92 -4.62 11.95 -18.91
N PHE A 93 -3.62 11.20 -19.36
CA PHE A 93 -2.55 10.65 -18.51
C PHE A 93 -1.27 11.48 -18.65
N GLY A 94 -0.41 11.42 -17.64
CA GLY A 94 0.88 12.11 -17.65
C GLY A 94 1.80 11.64 -18.80
N PRO A 95 2.84 12.42 -19.12
CA PRO A 95 3.57 12.32 -20.39
C PRO A 95 4.38 11.03 -20.56
N ARG A 96 4.90 10.47 -19.45
CA ARG A 96 5.70 9.23 -19.46
C ARG A 96 4.92 8.12 -18.74
N PRO A 97 4.64 6.98 -19.42
CA PRO A 97 3.95 5.84 -18.80
C PRO A 97 4.64 5.42 -17.51
N SER A 98 3.91 5.46 -16.40
CA SER A 98 4.43 5.19 -15.06
C SER A 98 3.33 4.77 -14.10
N MET A 99 3.73 4.15 -12.99
CA MET A 99 2.87 4.03 -11.81
C MET A 99 3.14 5.18 -10.84
N SER A 100 2.19 5.50 -9.97
CA SER A 100 2.35 6.41 -8.85
C SER A 100 1.98 5.70 -7.56
N PHE A 101 2.98 5.10 -6.92
CA PHE A 101 2.82 4.42 -5.65
C PHE A 101 2.85 5.47 -4.53
N PHE A 102 1.71 6.08 -4.26
CA PHE A 102 1.57 6.99 -3.12
C PHE A 102 1.49 6.19 -1.83
N LEU A 103 2.32 6.59 -0.87
CA LEU A 103 2.33 6.13 0.52
C LEU A 103 1.71 7.22 1.40
N TYR A 104 0.79 6.83 2.27
CA TYR A 104 0.23 7.68 3.31
C TYR A 104 0.36 6.99 4.66
N ASN A 105 1.05 7.64 5.58
CA ASN A 105 1.16 7.20 6.97
C ASN A 105 -0.02 7.72 7.81
N GLN A 106 -0.29 7.07 8.94
CA GLN A 106 -1.32 7.47 9.89
C GLN A 106 -1.14 8.89 10.47
N ASP A 107 0.05 9.46 10.41
CA ASP A 107 0.34 10.82 10.88
C ASP A 107 0.21 11.89 9.77
N GLY A 108 -0.24 11.50 8.57
CA GLY A 108 -0.39 12.39 7.42
C GLY A 108 0.92 12.66 6.66
N THR A 109 2.06 12.07 7.05
CA THR A 109 3.26 12.08 6.20
C THR A 109 3.04 11.22 4.96
N GLN A 110 3.63 11.65 3.84
CA GLN A 110 3.39 11.07 2.53
C GLN A 110 4.70 10.71 1.84
N GLY A 111 4.59 9.82 0.86
CA GLY A 111 5.65 9.54 -0.08
C GLY A 111 5.10 9.16 -1.43
N ILE A 112 5.92 9.24 -2.45
CA ILE A 112 5.60 8.73 -3.78
C ILE A 112 6.82 8.06 -4.37
N ALA A 113 6.62 6.87 -4.93
CA ALA A 113 7.55 6.23 -5.83
C ALA A 113 6.92 6.11 -7.23
N ARG A 114 7.71 6.36 -8.26
CA ARG A 114 7.24 6.41 -9.65
C ARG A 114 8.13 5.57 -10.57
N PRO A 115 7.89 4.25 -10.68
CA PRO A 115 8.56 3.45 -11.71
C PRO A 115 8.00 3.83 -13.09
N PHE A 116 8.89 4.12 -14.03
CA PHE A 116 8.53 4.29 -15.43
C PHE A 116 8.43 2.93 -16.13
N LEU A 117 7.39 2.77 -16.95
CA LEU A 117 7.00 1.47 -17.53
C LEU A 117 7.31 1.35 -19.02
N ASP A 118 7.95 2.35 -19.62
CA ASP A 118 8.21 2.41 -21.06
C ASP A 118 9.45 1.62 -21.51
N GLY A 119 10.18 1.03 -20.58
CA GLY A 119 11.42 0.29 -20.86
C GLY A 119 12.58 1.16 -21.34
N THR A 120 12.44 2.49 -21.37
CA THR A 120 13.51 3.40 -21.77
C THR A 120 14.53 3.50 -20.63
N PRO A 121 15.82 3.19 -20.87
CA PRO A 121 16.83 3.30 -19.82
C PRO A 121 17.03 4.75 -19.39
N ALA A 122 17.14 4.96 -18.09
CA ALA A 122 17.58 6.23 -17.51
C ALA A 122 19.08 6.15 -17.14
N VAL A 123 19.79 7.27 -17.27
CA VAL A 123 21.25 7.36 -17.05
C VAL A 123 21.63 7.93 -15.69
N GLY A 124 20.66 8.36 -14.89
CA GLY A 124 20.89 8.89 -13.55
C GLY A 124 21.47 7.86 -12.59
N GLN A 125 22.14 8.36 -11.55
CA GLN A 125 22.68 7.53 -10.47
C GLN A 125 21.62 7.29 -9.40
N ARG A 126 21.66 6.10 -8.80
CA ARG A 126 20.88 5.78 -7.60
C ARG A 126 21.47 6.52 -6.39
N GLY A 127 20.62 6.86 -5.44
CA GLY A 127 21.00 7.50 -4.18
C GLY A 127 20.19 8.76 -3.89
N ALA A 128 20.67 9.52 -2.90
CA ALA A 128 20.03 10.75 -2.48
C ALA A 128 20.04 11.78 -3.62
N ALA A 129 18.92 12.48 -3.77
CA ALA A 129 18.72 13.57 -4.72
C ALA A 129 18.36 14.86 -3.98
N ILE A 130 18.40 15.97 -4.71
CA ILE A 130 18.02 17.27 -4.18
C ILE A 130 16.52 17.28 -3.86
N ALA A 131 16.19 17.63 -2.63
CA ALA A 131 14.83 17.75 -2.12
C ALA A 131 14.36 19.21 -2.26
N GLU A 132 13.77 19.54 -3.40
CA GLU A 132 13.25 20.88 -3.69
C GLU A 132 11.73 20.86 -3.86
N ALA A 133 11.04 21.65 -3.05
CA ALA A 133 9.61 21.89 -3.21
C ALA A 133 9.37 22.87 -4.37
N PRO A 134 8.26 22.73 -5.12
CA PRO A 134 7.86 23.73 -6.09
C PRO A 134 7.63 25.09 -5.41
N ALA A 135 8.26 26.15 -5.92
CA ALA A 135 8.24 27.48 -5.30
C ALA A 135 6.84 28.10 -5.23
N ASP A 136 5.95 27.65 -6.11
CA ASP A 136 4.55 28.06 -6.27
C ASP A 136 3.55 27.15 -5.52
N MET A 137 4.04 26.14 -4.78
CA MET A 137 3.22 25.26 -3.94
C MET A 137 3.62 25.36 -2.46
N PRO A 138 3.26 26.45 -1.74
CA PRO A 138 3.71 26.68 -0.36
C PRO A 138 3.20 25.65 0.66
N LYS A 139 2.19 24.85 0.31
CA LYS A 139 1.69 23.72 1.10
C LYS A 139 2.44 22.41 0.85
N TYR A 140 3.37 22.37 -0.12
CA TYR A 140 4.13 21.18 -0.48
C TYR A 140 5.53 21.22 0.13
N HIS A 141 5.82 20.34 1.08
CA HIS A 141 7.10 20.29 1.80
C HIS A 141 7.82 18.98 1.50
N VAL A 142 8.87 19.03 0.66
CA VAL A 142 9.71 17.85 0.42
C VAL A 142 10.63 17.61 1.61
N GLU A 143 10.67 16.38 2.12
CA GLU A 143 11.60 15.98 3.19
C GLU A 143 12.91 15.45 2.61
N ASN A 144 12.83 14.51 1.67
CA ASN A 144 13.97 13.95 0.98
C ASN A 144 13.55 13.38 -0.38
N ALA A 145 14.50 13.26 -1.30
CA ALA A 145 14.31 12.69 -2.62
C ALA A 145 15.41 11.67 -2.94
N TRP A 146 15.09 10.71 -3.79
CA TRP A 146 15.95 9.60 -4.16
C TRP A 146 15.78 9.27 -5.64
N ASP A 147 16.88 8.87 -6.26
CA ASP A 147 16.89 8.27 -7.60
C ASP A 147 16.25 9.16 -8.69
N ALA A 148 16.32 10.49 -8.54
CA ALA A 148 15.54 11.48 -9.31
C ALA A 148 15.69 11.35 -10.84
N GLU A 149 16.89 11.05 -11.32
CA GLU A 149 17.20 10.92 -12.75
C GLU A 149 17.22 9.46 -13.23
N THR A 150 16.67 8.54 -12.45
CA THR A 150 16.58 7.10 -12.79
C THR A 150 15.19 6.74 -13.33
N ASN A 151 14.98 5.43 -13.55
CA ASN A 151 13.67 4.90 -13.91
C ASN A 151 12.70 4.74 -12.72
N ALA A 152 13.15 4.98 -11.49
CA ALA A 152 12.37 4.77 -10.29
C ALA A 152 12.54 5.91 -9.26
N PRO A 153 12.34 7.18 -9.65
CA PRO A 153 12.40 8.29 -8.71
C PRO A 153 11.40 8.10 -7.58
N SER A 154 11.82 8.49 -6.37
CA SER A 154 10.93 8.50 -5.21
C SER A 154 11.29 9.63 -4.26
N HIS A 155 10.31 10.11 -3.50
CA HIS A 155 10.53 11.14 -2.50
C HIS A 155 9.46 11.08 -1.41
N ASN A 156 9.82 11.62 -0.25
CA ASN A 156 8.93 11.75 0.89
C ASN A 156 8.64 13.22 1.11
N PHE A 157 7.39 13.54 1.46
CA PHE A 157 6.91 14.90 1.54
C PHE A 157 5.70 15.00 2.48
N VAL A 158 5.30 16.22 2.76
CA VAL A 158 4.00 16.55 3.34
C VAL A 158 3.35 17.57 2.42
N TYR A 159 2.18 17.23 1.90
CA TYR A 159 1.27 18.26 1.40
C TYR A 159 0.27 18.59 2.51
N ASP A 160 0.22 19.85 2.94
CA ASP A 160 -0.66 20.34 4.02
C ASP A 160 -2.12 20.44 3.53
N PHE A 161 -2.73 19.29 3.23
CA PHE A 161 -4.16 19.21 2.93
C PHE A 161 -4.99 19.79 4.08
N ASP A 162 -6.09 20.47 3.77
CA ASP A 162 -6.95 21.08 4.79
C ASP A 162 -7.52 20.01 5.73
N VAL A 163 -7.80 18.82 5.18
CA VAL A 163 -8.28 17.64 5.90
C VAL A 163 -7.70 16.37 5.30
N PHE A 164 -7.32 15.42 6.16
CA PHE A 164 -7.12 14.00 5.81
C PHE A 164 -8.20 13.16 6.48
N ARG A 165 -8.86 12.26 5.75
CA ARG A 165 -9.85 11.31 6.28
C ARG A 165 -9.45 9.88 5.96
N PHE A 166 -9.09 9.12 6.97
CA PHE A 166 -8.79 7.70 6.86
C PHE A 166 -10.10 6.91 7.05
N CYS A 167 -10.66 6.47 5.93
CA CYS A 167 -11.91 5.74 5.87
C CYS A 167 -11.63 4.25 5.66
N VAL A 168 -12.21 3.41 6.52
CA VAL A 168 -12.04 1.96 6.46
C VAL A 168 -13.35 1.24 6.20
N ARG A 169 -13.27 0.11 5.50
CA ARG A 169 -14.34 -0.89 5.46
C ARG A 169 -13.82 -2.18 6.09
N ASP A 170 -14.31 -2.46 7.28
CA ASP A 170 -13.77 -3.46 8.21
C ASP A 170 -14.77 -4.61 8.42
N ASP A 171 -15.13 -5.26 7.32
CA ASP A 171 -16.09 -6.38 7.27
C ASP A 171 -15.46 -7.67 6.71
N TRP A 172 -14.12 -7.73 6.68
CA TRP A 172 -13.37 -8.93 6.36
C TRP A 172 -13.38 -9.90 7.54
N GLN A 173 -13.63 -11.18 7.27
CA GLN A 173 -13.61 -12.22 8.29
C GLN A 173 -12.38 -13.11 8.12
N GLN A 174 -11.53 -13.21 9.15
CA GLN A 174 -10.45 -14.19 9.17
C GLN A 174 -11.02 -15.60 9.29
N VAL A 175 -10.69 -16.49 8.35
CA VAL A 175 -11.14 -17.90 8.32
C VAL A 175 -10.01 -18.91 8.48
N LEU A 176 -8.76 -18.49 8.23
CA LEU A 176 -7.58 -19.31 8.46
C LEU A 176 -6.40 -18.42 8.87
N ASN A 177 -5.59 -18.90 9.80
CA ASN A 177 -4.29 -18.33 10.17
C ASN A 177 -3.32 -19.48 10.37
N HIS A 178 -2.16 -19.43 9.73
CA HIS A 178 -1.10 -20.41 9.91
C HIS A 178 0.27 -19.75 10.03
N SER A 179 1.22 -20.44 10.66
CA SER A 179 2.63 -20.07 10.72
C SER A 179 3.33 -20.28 9.37
N SER A 180 4.61 -19.90 9.30
CA SER A 180 5.43 -19.98 8.09
C SER A 180 5.63 -21.39 7.53
N ASP A 181 5.48 -22.42 8.36
CA ASP A 181 5.55 -23.83 7.98
C ASP A 181 4.17 -24.44 7.67
N GLY A 182 3.10 -23.65 7.69
CA GLY A 182 1.73 -24.12 7.44
C GLY A 182 1.01 -24.66 8.68
N THR A 183 1.61 -24.63 9.88
CA THR A 183 0.90 -25.04 11.09
C THR A 183 -0.27 -24.11 11.38
N VAL A 184 -1.49 -24.65 11.43
CA VAL A 184 -2.71 -23.87 11.69
C VAL A 184 -2.69 -23.34 13.11
N LEU A 185 -2.84 -22.03 13.24
CA LEU A 185 -2.91 -21.30 14.52
C LEU A 185 -4.36 -20.99 14.91
N SER A 186 -5.24 -20.75 13.93
CA SER A 186 -6.68 -20.57 14.16
C SER A 186 -7.48 -20.70 12.86
N GLY A 187 -8.77 -21.00 12.96
CA GLY A 187 -9.62 -21.23 11.78
C GLY A 187 -9.33 -22.58 11.13
N SER A 188 -9.74 -22.76 9.88
CA SER A 188 -9.55 -24.02 9.17
C SER A 188 -9.39 -23.83 7.65
N LEU A 189 -8.73 -24.79 7.02
CA LEU A 189 -8.65 -24.85 5.57
C LEU A 189 -10.04 -25.10 4.96
N GLU A 190 -10.87 -25.88 5.65
CA GLU A 190 -12.24 -26.18 5.27
C GLU A 190 -13.09 -24.91 5.15
N ASP A 191 -13.03 -23.99 6.14
CA ASP A 191 -13.76 -22.71 6.11
C ASP A 191 -13.30 -21.83 4.94
N LEU A 192 -11.99 -21.82 4.65
CA LEU A 192 -11.44 -21.09 3.51
C LEU A 192 -11.96 -21.67 2.18
N ILE A 193 -11.98 -23.00 2.04
CA ILE A 193 -12.49 -23.67 0.84
C ILE A 193 -13.98 -23.44 0.66
N GLU A 194 -14.77 -23.49 1.73
CA GLU A 194 -16.20 -23.21 1.67
C GLU A 194 -16.45 -21.79 1.17
N ALA A 195 -15.81 -20.79 1.78
CA ALA A 195 -15.93 -19.40 1.37
C ALA A 195 -15.45 -19.16 -0.07
N PHE A 196 -14.30 -19.73 -0.44
CA PHE A 196 -13.81 -19.70 -1.82
C PHE A 196 -14.82 -20.30 -2.80
N SER A 197 -15.39 -21.47 -2.48
CA SER A 197 -16.34 -22.18 -3.35
C SER A 197 -17.67 -21.44 -3.47
N ALA A 198 -18.03 -20.64 -2.47
CA ALA A 198 -19.18 -19.73 -2.51
C ALA A 198 -18.91 -18.44 -3.32
N GLY A 199 -17.68 -18.24 -3.79
CA GLY A 199 -17.28 -17.07 -4.58
C GLY A 199 -16.93 -15.83 -3.75
N CYS A 200 -16.62 -16.00 -2.46
CA CYS A 200 -16.14 -14.89 -1.63
C CYS A 200 -14.83 -14.30 -2.18
N SER A 201 -14.68 -12.99 -2.03
CA SER A 201 -13.39 -12.33 -2.21
C SER A 201 -12.42 -12.81 -1.12
N ILE A 202 -11.13 -12.85 -1.43
CA ILE A 202 -10.09 -13.27 -0.48
C ILE A 202 -9.07 -12.14 -0.31
N LYS A 203 -8.65 -11.88 0.93
CA LYS A 203 -7.56 -10.96 1.27
C LYS A 203 -6.59 -11.65 2.22
N LEU A 204 -5.32 -11.27 2.13
CA LEU A 204 -4.23 -11.91 2.85
C LEU A 204 -3.59 -10.90 3.80
N GLY A 205 -3.24 -11.33 5.01
CA GLY A 205 -2.27 -10.68 5.89
C GLY A 205 -1.00 -11.52 5.92
N ILE A 206 0.14 -10.92 5.56
CA ILE A 206 1.40 -11.64 5.30
C ILE A 206 2.46 -11.09 6.24
N ALA A 207 2.89 -11.91 7.21
CA ALA A 207 3.90 -11.51 8.18
C ALA A 207 5.31 -11.52 7.58
N GLY A 208 6.10 -10.47 7.83
CA GLY A 208 7.51 -10.41 7.44
C GLY A 208 7.79 -10.34 5.93
N LEU A 209 6.80 -9.98 5.10
CA LEU A 209 6.94 -10.00 3.64
C LEU A 209 8.12 -9.16 3.10
N CYS A 210 8.49 -8.11 3.84
CA CYS A 210 9.52 -7.15 3.46
C CYS A 210 10.86 -7.38 4.20
N ASP A 211 11.03 -8.49 4.92
CA ASP A 211 12.27 -8.78 5.67
C ASP A 211 13.52 -8.73 4.78
N SER A 212 13.39 -9.16 3.52
CA SER A 212 14.47 -9.14 2.53
C SER A 212 14.93 -7.73 2.11
N LEU A 213 14.21 -6.67 2.49
CA LEU A 213 14.59 -5.28 2.24
C LEU A 213 15.41 -4.69 3.40
N THR A 214 15.58 -5.41 4.50
CA THR A 214 16.37 -4.97 5.66
C THR A 214 17.85 -4.89 5.29
N ASN A 215 18.56 -3.88 5.80
CA ASN A 215 20.00 -3.77 5.54
C ASN A 215 20.75 -4.95 6.17
N PRO A 216 21.89 -5.37 5.58
CA PRO A 216 22.75 -6.36 6.20
C PRO A 216 23.19 -5.92 7.61
N GLY A 217 22.93 -6.77 8.61
CA GLY A 217 23.30 -6.51 10.00
C GLY A 217 22.28 -5.72 10.82
N GLU A 218 21.14 -5.35 10.24
CA GLU A 218 20.00 -4.78 10.97
C GLU A 218 18.92 -5.86 11.19
N ASP A 219 18.22 -5.76 12.32
CA ASP A 219 17.05 -6.60 12.58
C ASP A 219 15.83 -6.06 11.81
N SER A 220 15.05 -6.97 11.21
CA SER A 220 13.79 -6.58 10.60
C SER A 220 12.79 -6.12 11.66
N ILE A 221 12.05 -5.07 11.33
CA ILE A 221 10.95 -4.59 12.16
C ILE A 221 9.73 -5.47 11.92
N ASP A 222 9.08 -5.93 13.00
CA ASP A 222 7.85 -6.71 12.91
C ASP A 222 6.78 -5.97 12.11
N HIS A 223 6.25 -6.64 11.09
CA HIS A 223 5.27 -6.05 10.18
C HIS A 223 4.39 -7.09 9.51
N GLU A 224 3.20 -6.65 9.13
CA GLU A 224 2.26 -7.42 8.33
C GLU A 224 1.77 -6.57 7.15
N VAL A 225 1.78 -7.18 5.96
CA VAL A 225 1.31 -6.56 4.72
C VAL A 225 -0.03 -7.17 4.34
N PHE A 226 -1.03 -6.33 4.08
CA PHE A 226 -2.34 -6.78 3.64
C PHE A 226 -2.57 -6.44 2.17
N VAL A 227 -2.98 -7.44 1.40
CA VAL A 227 -3.24 -7.32 -0.04
C VAL A 227 -4.36 -8.27 -0.46
N GLN A 228 -5.19 -7.83 -1.41
CA GLN A 228 -6.26 -8.65 -1.95
C GLN A 228 -5.73 -9.77 -2.87
N GLY A 229 -6.36 -10.93 -2.79
CA GLY A 229 -6.17 -12.04 -3.71
C GLY A 229 -7.02 -11.92 -4.97
N GLY A 230 -6.54 -12.51 -6.05
CA GLY A 230 -7.24 -12.67 -7.32
C GLY A 230 -7.61 -14.13 -7.57
N SER A 231 -7.05 -14.72 -8.63
CA SER A 231 -7.32 -16.12 -8.99
C SER A 231 -6.77 -17.10 -7.95
N ALA A 232 -7.63 -18.03 -7.50
CA ALA A 232 -7.28 -19.04 -6.51
C ALA A 232 -7.57 -20.47 -6.99
N TYR A 233 -6.85 -21.43 -6.43
CA TYR A 233 -6.86 -22.83 -6.82
C TYR A 233 -6.85 -23.71 -5.57
N TYR A 234 -7.65 -24.77 -5.57
CA TYR A 234 -7.66 -25.77 -4.52
C TYR A 234 -7.38 -27.15 -5.10
N TYR A 235 -6.30 -27.78 -4.62
CA TYR A 235 -5.91 -29.13 -5.00
C TYR A 235 -6.58 -30.10 -4.03
N MET A 236 -7.65 -30.75 -4.48
CA MET A 236 -8.53 -31.55 -3.62
C MET A 236 -7.83 -32.76 -2.98
N GLU A 237 -6.95 -33.45 -3.71
CA GLU A 237 -6.23 -34.62 -3.19
C GLU A 237 -5.15 -34.23 -2.18
N GLN A 238 -4.39 -33.17 -2.48
CA GLN A 238 -3.31 -32.66 -1.63
C GLN A 238 -3.82 -31.84 -0.44
N LYS A 239 -5.10 -31.44 -0.48
CA LYS A 239 -5.69 -30.46 0.43
C LYS A 239 -4.84 -29.21 0.55
N LEU A 240 -4.51 -28.63 -0.59
CA LEU A 240 -3.62 -27.48 -0.68
C LEU A 240 -4.29 -26.35 -1.47
N PHE A 241 -4.47 -25.22 -0.80
CA PHE A 241 -5.02 -24.01 -1.39
C PHE A 241 -3.92 -23.01 -1.74
N MET A 242 -4.05 -22.34 -2.89
CA MET A 242 -3.15 -21.28 -3.33
C MET A 242 -3.85 -20.16 -4.09
N ILE A 243 -3.28 -18.96 -4.04
CA ILE A 243 -3.87 -17.76 -4.65
C ILE A 243 -2.78 -16.85 -5.22
N GLY A 244 -3.07 -16.19 -6.35
CA GLY A 244 -2.29 -15.06 -6.85
C GLY A 244 -2.82 -13.74 -6.30
N THR A 245 -1.96 -12.81 -5.89
CA THR A 245 -2.41 -11.50 -5.35
C THR A 245 -2.68 -10.47 -6.45
N HIS A 246 -3.40 -9.42 -6.12
CA HIS A 246 -3.25 -8.12 -6.80
C HIS A 246 -1.81 -7.60 -6.64
N PRO A 247 -1.38 -6.58 -7.43
CA PRO A 247 -0.04 -6.03 -7.30
C PRO A 247 0.25 -5.55 -5.88
N VAL A 248 1.39 -5.96 -5.35
CA VAL A 248 1.93 -5.50 -4.07
C VAL A 248 3.08 -4.53 -4.31
N VAL A 249 3.16 -3.50 -3.47
CA VAL A 249 4.33 -2.61 -3.39
C VAL A 249 4.97 -2.89 -2.04
N ARG A 250 6.20 -3.41 -2.05
CA ARG A 250 6.98 -3.63 -0.84
C ARG A 250 7.81 -2.40 -0.53
N ILE A 251 7.76 -1.94 0.70
CA ILE A 251 8.59 -0.83 1.20
C ILE A 251 9.26 -1.35 2.46
N ARG A 252 10.56 -1.08 2.61
CA ARG A 252 11.30 -1.43 3.82
C ARG A 252 10.54 -0.90 5.06
N PRO A 253 10.18 -1.78 6.02
CA PRO A 253 9.46 -1.39 7.23
C PRO A 253 10.22 -0.32 8.01
N ALA A 254 9.51 0.75 8.40
CA ALA A 254 10.02 1.84 9.23
C ALA A 254 8.85 2.58 9.88
N VAL A 255 9.14 3.35 10.93
CA VAL A 255 8.18 4.23 11.59
C VAL A 255 8.75 5.66 11.64
N PRO A 256 8.21 6.62 10.86
CA PRO A 256 7.20 6.43 9.81
C PRO A 256 7.74 5.63 8.61
N MET A 257 6.84 5.06 7.79
CA MET A 257 7.24 4.42 6.53
C MET A 257 7.69 5.47 5.53
N ARG A 258 8.73 5.17 4.74
CA ARG A 258 9.35 6.10 3.79
C ARG A 258 9.92 5.39 2.58
N TYR A 259 9.91 6.05 1.43
CA TYR A 259 10.70 5.63 0.28
C TYR A 259 12.18 6.02 0.45
N SER A 260 13.07 5.16 -0.02
CA SER A 260 14.51 5.46 -0.18
C SER A 260 15.08 4.60 -1.30
N SER A 261 16.27 4.96 -1.77
CA SER A 261 16.97 4.17 -2.79
C SER A 261 17.12 2.72 -2.34
N ASP A 262 16.87 1.78 -3.25
CA ASP A 262 16.93 0.32 -3.05
C ASP A 262 16.07 -0.27 -1.91
N ALA A 263 15.16 0.53 -1.33
CA ALA A 263 14.36 0.16 -0.16
C ALA A 263 12.89 -0.17 -0.49
N TRP A 264 12.58 -0.38 -1.76
CA TRP A 264 11.24 -0.72 -2.21
C TRP A 264 11.29 -1.45 -3.55
N ASP A 265 10.28 -2.28 -3.80
CA ASP A 265 10.04 -2.94 -5.08
C ASP A 265 8.53 -3.20 -5.24
N PHE A 266 8.13 -3.77 -6.38
CA PHE A 266 6.73 -4.13 -6.60
C PHE A 266 6.61 -5.41 -7.43
N GLY A 267 5.44 -6.05 -7.35
CA GLY A 267 5.22 -7.30 -8.07
C GLY A 267 3.96 -8.02 -7.64
N TRP A 268 3.97 -9.35 -7.78
CA TRP A 268 2.84 -10.23 -7.48
C TRP A 268 3.29 -11.41 -6.66
N LEU A 269 2.40 -11.92 -5.81
CA LEU A 269 2.65 -13.08 -4.98
C LEU A 269 1.79 -14.24 -5.45
N MET A 270 2.35 -15.44 -5.46
CA MET A 270 1.59 -16.69 -5.38
C MET A 270 1.80 -17.26 -3.98
N ILE A 271 0.72 -17.45 -3.23
CA ILE A 271 0.77 -17.84 -1.81
C ILE A 271 -0.01 -19.13 -1.62
N ARG A 272 0.52 -20.03 -0.79
CA ARG A 272 -0.09 -21.30 -0.40
C ARG A 272 -0.40 -21.35 1.10
N THR A 273 -1.33 -22.23 1.44
CA THR A 273 -1.77 -22.52 2.82
C THR A 273 -0.75 -23.29 3.66
N ASP A 274 0.36 -23.72 3.07
CA ASP A 274 1.52 -24.30 3.78
C ASP A 274 2.66 -23.29 3.98
N GLY A 275 2.36 -21.98 3.88
CA GLY A 275 3.32 -20.89 4.06
C GLY A 275 4.18 -20.58 2.84
N HIS A 276 4.23 -21.47 1.84
CA HIS A 276 5.03 -21.26 0.64
C HIS A 276 4.56 -20.03 -0.13
N THR A 277 5.50 -19.12 -0.40
CA THR A 277 5.27 -17.87 -1.11
C THR A 277 6.28 -17.74 -2.25
N VAL A 278 5.79 -17.45 -3.45
CA VAL A 278 6.61 -17.05 -4.59
C VAL A 278 6.32 -15.58 -4.88
N TYR A 279 7.33 -14.74 -4.73
CA TYR A 279 7.28 -13.34 -5.12
C TYR A 279 7.88 -13.13 -6.50
N ARG A 280 7.01 -12.84 -7.47
CA ARG A 280 7.42 -12.34 -8.78
C ARG A 280 7.72 -10.85 -8.65
N ARG A 281 8.98 -10.54 -8.34
CA ARG A 281 9.50 -9.18 -8.16
C ARG A 281 9.78 -8.55 -9.52
N CYS A 282 9.27 -7.33 -9.72
CA CYS A 282 9.73 -6.41 -10.73
C CYS A 282 10.74 -5.44 -10.10
N ASP A 283 11.98 -5.42 -10.61
CA ASP A 283 12.95 -4.39 -10.24
C ASP A 283 12.50 -3.04 -10.83
N PRO A 284 12.26 -2.00 -10.01
CA PRO A 284 11.64 -0.77 -10.50
C PRO A 284 12.54 0.06 -11.42
N HIS A 285 13.86 -0.13 -11.37
CA HIS A 285 14.80 0.61 -12.22
C HIS A 285 14.97 -0.04 -13.60
N THR A 286 14.84 -1.36 -13.68
CA THR A 286 15.13 -2.14 -14.90
C THR A 286 13.91 -2.80 -15.53
N LEU A 287 12.78 -2.88 -14.80
CA LEU A 287 11.60 -3.67 -15.14
C LEU A 287 11.88 -5.17 -15.30
N HIS A 288 13.05 -5.64 -14.85
CA HIS A 288 13.40 -7.05 -14.92
C HIS A 288 12.63 -7.85 -13.86
N PHE A 289 12.14 -9.02 -14.25
CA PHE A 289 11.36 -9.90 -13.39
C PHE A 289 12.20 -11.05 -12.85
N THR A 290 12.08 -11.28 -11.54
CA THR A 290 12.74 -12.38 -10.84
C THR A 290 11.75 -13.02 -9.86
N ASP A 291 11.77 -14.35 -9.75
CA ASP A 291 10.93 -15.09 -8.81
C ASP A 291 11.75 -15.43 -7.55
N HIS A 292 11.23 -15.08 -6.37
CA HIS A 292 11.86 -15.31 -5.07
C HIS A 292 10.96 -16.21 -4.23
N VAL A 293 11.53 -17.28 -3.67
CA VAL A 293 10.78 -18.25 -2.86
C VAL A 293 11.05 -17.99 -1.38
N SER A 294 9.99 -17.93 -0.59
CA SER A 294 10.05 -17.74 0.86
C SER A 294 8.93 -18.49 1.58
N GLN A 295 8.92 -18.40 2.91
CA GLN A 295 7.89 -18.93 3.78
C GLN A 295 7.42 -17.86 4.75
N HIS A 296 6.10 -17.69 4.87
CA HIS A 296 5.50 -16.64 5.71
C HIS A 296 4.30 -17.17 6.49
N GLY A 297 4.09 -16.64 7.69
CA GLY A 297 2.82 -16.79 8.38
C GLY A 297 1.75 -15.98 7.64
N ILE A 298 0.60 -16.60 7.37
CA ILE A 298 -0.46 -16.00 6.57
C ILE A 298 -1.79 -16.06 7.31
N ARG A 299 -2.49 -14.93 7.32
CA ARG A 299 -3.90 -14.82 7.72
C ARG A 299 -4.75 -14.65 6.46
N TRP A 300 -5.77 -15.48 6.34
CA TRP A 300 -6.69 -15.53 5.20
C TRP A 300 -8.03 -14.97 5.62
N PHE A 301 -8.49 -13.97 4.89
CA PHE A 301 -9.72 -13.24 5.13
C PHE A 301 -10.67 -13.40 3.96
N VAL A 302 -11.97 -13.48 4.24
CA VAL A 302 -13.02 -13.60 3.22
C VAL A 302 -14.11 -12.55 3.40
N ARG A 303 -14.78 -12.21 2.29
CA ARG A 303 -15.95 -11.33 2.26
C ARG A 303 -16.82 -11.60 1.03
#